data_AF-A0A1C3WRH0-F1
#
_entry.id   AF-A0A1C3WRH0-F1
#
_cell.length_a   1.000
_cell.length_b   1.000
_cell.length_c   1.000
_cell.angle_alpha   90.00
_cell.angle_beta   90.00
_cell.angle_gamma   90.00
#
_symmetry.space_group_name_H-M   'P 1'
#
loop_
_entity.id
_entity.type
_entity.pdbx_description
1 polymer ?
#
loop_
_entity_poly.entity_id
_entity_poly.type
_entity_poly.pdbx_seq_one_letter_code
_entity_poly.pdbx_strand_id
1 'polypeptide(L)'
;MEQLKRLAQGKLSQSQLKIIKQVFDTATTQSWFDDTDYSREGFAVGLVGLFRYGIVNPTQLERIAMFWALSDFQQNMPSTQRAKLRSLYDRYEPQPQACS
;
A
#
# COMPACT_ATOMS: atom_id res chain seq x y z
N MET A 1 8.66 6.11 4.85
CA MET A 1 9.82 5.21 4.61
C MET A 1 10.30 4.46 5.85
N GLU A 2 10.26 5.05 7.05
CA GLU A 2 10.65 4.37 8.31
C GLU A 2 9.75 3.16 8.66
N GLN A 3 8.42 3.27 8.46
CA GLN A 3 7.48 2.15 8.62
C GLN A 3 7.81 0.96 7.70
N LEU A 4 8.12 1.22 6.43
CA LEU A 4 8.46 0.20 5.44
C LEU A 4 9.74 -0.55 5.87
N LYS A 5 10.76 0.18 6.35
CA LYS A 5 11.97 -0.42 6.90
C LYS A 5 11.66 -1.31 8.10
N ARG A 6 10.81 -0.86 9.03
CA ARG A 6 10.38 -1.65 10.20
C ARG A 6 9.58 -2.89 9.82
N LEU A 7 8.67 -2.79 8.85
CA LEU A 7 7.90 -3.92 8.33
C LEU A 7 8.79 -4.92 7.59
N ALA A 8 9.84 -4.46 6.91
CA ALA A 8 10.76 -5.30 6.15
C ALA A 8 11.86 -5.96 7.01
N GLN A 9 12.19 -5.38 8.17
CA GLN A 9 13.37 -5.69 9.00
C GLN A 9 13.51 -7.13 9.50
N GLY A 10 12.52 -8.01 9.29
CA GLY A 10 12.62 -9.42 9.69
C GLY A 10 12.42 -10.47 8.59
N LYS A 11 11.98 -10.11 7.36
CA LYS A 11 11.49 -11.13 6.39
C LYS A 11 11.78 -10.88 4.92
N LEU A 12 12.24 -9.68 4.52
CA LEU A 12 12.50 -9.38 3.10
C LEU A 12 14.01 -9.26 2.84
N SER A 13 14.49 -9.95 1.80
CA SER A 13 15.87 -9.79 1.34
C SER A 13 16.06 -8.41 0.67
N GLN A 14 17.32 -7.98 0.50
CA GLN A 14 17.61 -6.72 -0.18
C GLN A 14 17.11 -6.68 -1.64
N SER A 15 17.12 -7.82 -2.34
CA SER A 15 16.57 -7.90 -3.70
C SER A 15 15.05 -7.73 -3.73
N GLN A 16 14.35 -8.28 -2.74
CA GLN A 16 12.90 -8.12 -2.59
C GLN A 16 12.52 -6.68 -2.25
N LEU A 17 13.27 -6.05 -1.35
CA LEU A 17 13.13 -4.64 -1.03
C LEU A 17 13.33 -3.75 -2.26
N LYS A 18 14.30 -4.08 -3.13
CA LYS A 18 14.54 -3.34 -4.37
C LYS A 18 13.34 -3.41 -5.32
N ILE A 19 12.75 -4.60 -5.48
CA ILE A 19 11.55 -4.80 -6.32
C ILE A 19 10.37 -4.00 -5.76
N ILE A 20 10.09 -4.13 -4.46
CA ILE A 20 8.99 -3.42 -3.80
C ILE A 20 9.16 -1.90 -3.91
N LYS A 21 10.39 -1.41 -3.69
CA LYS A 21 10.71 0.01 -3.82
C LYS A 21 10.51 0.51 -5.25
N GLN A 22 10.93 -0.27 -6.25
CA GLN A 22 10.74 0.11 -7.65
C GLN A 22 9.25 0.26 -8.00
N VAL A 23 8.41 -0.69 -7.60
CA VAL A 23 6.95 -0.60 -7.84
C VAL A 23 6.33 0.57 -7.07
N PHE A 24 6.77 0.80 -5.83
CA PHE A 24 6.35 1.94 -5.02
C PHE A 24 6.65 3.28 -5.70
N ASP A 25 7.90 3.45 -6.15
CA ASP A 25 8.36 4.65 -6.85
C ASP A 25 7.59 4.84 -8.17
N THR A 26 7.35 3.76 -8.94
CA THR A 26 6.58 3.81 -10.19
C THR A 26 5.16 4.33 -9.97
N ALA A 27 4.45 3.87 -8.94
CA ALA A 27 3.07 4.29 -8.69
C ALA A 27 3.00 5.72 -8.12
N THR A 28 3.86 6.04 -7.15
CA THR A 28 3.81 7.34 -6.44
C THR A 28 4.34 8.52 -7.25
N THR A 29 5.03 8.26 -8.36
CA THR A 29 5.44 9.30 -9.33
C THR A 29 4.36 9.62 -10.36
N GLN A 30 3.26 8.87 -10.39
CA GLN A 30 2.17 9.11 -11.33
C GLN A 30 1.35 10.33 -10.91
N SER A 31 0.98 11.16 -11.88
CA SER A 31 0.21 12.39 -11.65
C SER A 31 -1.21 12.16 -11.09
N TRP A 32 -1.73 10.94 -11.20
CA TRP A 32 -3.04 10.57 -10.67
C TRP A 32 -2.99 10.03 -9.24
N PHE A 33 -1.80 9.74 -8.70
CA PHE A 33 -1.63 9.17 -7.37
C PHE A 33 -1.84 10.25 -6.29
N ASP A 34 -2.58 9.91 -5.24
CA ASP A 34 -2.78 10.75 -4.07
C ASP A 34 -1.49 10.78 -3.23
N ASP A 35 -0.73 11.88 -3.33
CA ASP A 35 0.61 11.96 -2.75
C ASP A 35 0.68 12.17 -1.23
N THR A 36 -0.46 12.09 -0.55
CA THR A 36 -0.51 12.23 0.92
C THR A 36 0.25 11.11 1.62
N ASP A 37 0.79 11.41 2.80
CA ASP A 37 1.51 10.43 3.63
C ASP A 37 0.65 9.19 3.93
N TYR A 38 -0.65 9.39 4.18
CA TYR A 38 -1.62 8.30 4.39
C TYR A 38 -1.66 7.34 3.20
N SER A 39 -1.79 7.87 1.99
CA SER A 39 -1.89 7.07 0.76
C SER A 39 -0.56 6.38 0.44
N ARG A 40 0.56 7.09 0.59
CA ARG A 40 1.91 6.51 0.45
C ARG A 40 2.12 5.37 1.45
N GLU A 41 1.74 5.54 2.71
CA GLU A 41 1.93 4.53 3.73
C GLU A 41 1.01 3.31 3.52
N GLY A 42 -0.28 3.54 3.27
CA GLY A 42 -1.23 2.47 2.98
C GLY A 42 -0.83 1.63 1.76
N PHE A 43 -0.37 2.29 0.70
CA PHE A 43 0.12 1.61 -0.50
C PHE A 43 1.38 0.78 -0.22
N ALA A 44 2.33 1.33 0.54
CA ALA A 44 3.55 0.62 0.93
C ALA A 44 3.25 -0.64 1.77
N VAL A 45 2.32 -0.56 2.72
CA VAL A 45 1.89 -1.70 3.54
C VAL A 45 1.27 -2.79 2.66
N GLY A 46 0.35 -2.42 1.76
CA GLY A 46 -0.29 -3.38 0.87
C GLY A 46 0.68 -4.03 -0.12
N LEU A 47 1.65 -3.29 -0.66
CA LEU A 47 2.71 -3.84 -1.51
C LEU A 47 3.52 -4.93 -0.79
N VAL A 48 3.91 -4.69 0.46
CA VAL A 48 4.58 -5.70 1.29
C VAL A 48 3.65 -6.89 1.56
N GLY A 49 2.36 -6.64 1.76
CA GLY A 49 1.33 -7.68 1.88
C GLY A 49 1.26 -8.58 0.65
N LEU A 50 1.08 -8.01 -0.54
CA LEU A 50 1.03 -8.73 -1.82
C LEU A 50 2.27 -9.60 -2.02
N PHE A 51 3.45 -9.05 -1.72
CA PHE A 51 4.70 -9.80 -1.81
C PHE A 51 4.73 -11.00 -0.84
N ARG A 52 4.29 -10.80 0.41
CA ARG A 52 4.19 -11.85 1.44
C ARG A 52 3.17 -12.93 1.10
N TYR A 53 2.12 -12.60 0.36
CA TYR A 53 1.14 -13.57 -0.16
C TYR A 53 1.64 -14.36 -1.37
N GLY A 54 2.89 -14.16 -1.80
CA GLY A 54 3.54 -14.97 -2.83
C GLY A 54 3.57 -14.31 -4.21
N ILE A 55 3.15 -13.05 -4.35
CA ILE A 55 3.27 -12.30 -5.60
C ILE A 55 4.70 -11.75 -5.72
N VAL A 56 5.63 -12.66 -6.02
CA VAL A 56 7.08 -12.38 -6.05
C VAL A 56 7.59 -12.06 -7.45
N ASN A 57 6.82 -12.35 -8.51
CA ASN A 57 7.17 -11.98 -9.87
C ASN A 57 7.05 -10.44 -10.03
N PRO A 58 8.13 -9.72 -10.40
CA PRO A 58 8.12 -8.26 -10.44
C PRO A 58 7.06 -7.66 -11.37
N THR A 59 6.88 -8.23 -12.56
CA THR A 59 5.92 -7.75 -13.56
C THR A 59 4.48 -7.97 -13.11
N GLN A 60 4.19 -9.10 -12.46
CA GLN A 60 2.87 -9.37 -11.90
C GLN A 60 2.58 -8.45 -10.71
N LEU A 61 3.56 -8.29 -9.82
CA LEU A 61 3.45 -7.40 -8.67
C LEU A 61 3.16 -5.97 -9.12
N GLU A 62 3.92 -5.46 -10.10
CA GLU A 62 3.72 -4.12 -10.65
C GLU A 62 2.32 -3.96 -11.23
N ARG A 63 1.86 -4.89 -12.08
CA ARG A 63 0.52 -4.81 -12.68
C ARG A 63 -0.57 -4.75 -11.62
N ILE A 64 -0.54 -5.67 -10.65
CA ILE A 64 -1.55 -5.74 -9.58
C ILE A 64 -1.51 -4.48 -8.72
N ALA A 65 -0.30 -4.05 -8.33
CA ALA A 65 -0.11 -2.85 -7.54
C ALA A 65 -0.58 -1.59 -8.26
N MET A 66 -0.35 -1.48 -9.57
CA MET A 66 -0.79 -0.34 -10.37
C MET A 66 -2.31 -0.30 -10.51
N PHE A 67 -2.96 -1.43 -10.79
CA PHE A 67 -4.43 -1.50 -10.81
C PHE A 67 -5.03 -1.16 -9.45
N TRP A 68 -4.43 -1.66 -8.38
CA TRP A 68 -4.87 -1.36 -7.02
C TRP A 68 -4.64 0.12 -6.65
N ALA A 69 -3.47 0.68 -6.96
CA ALA A 69 -3.14 2.10 -6.78
C ALA A 69 -4.14 3.01 -7.50
N LEU A 70 -4.45 2.68 -8.76
CA LEU A 70 -5.39 3.42 -9.58
C LEU A 70 -6.82 3.32 -9.04
N SER A 71 -7.19 2.20 -8.41
CA SER A 71 -8.51 2.05 -7.78
C SER A 71 -8.60 2.81 -6.46
N ASP A 72 -7.62 2.68 -5.57
CA ASP A 72 -7.79 3.01 -4.15
C ASP A 72 -7.03 4.27 -3.70
N PHE A 73 -6.09 4.74 -4.51
CA PHE A 73 -5.17 5.85 -4.16
C PHE A 73 -5.15 6.95 -5.22
N GLN A 74 -6.28 7.15 -5.92
CA GLN A 74 -6.41 8.25 -6.88
C GLN A 74 -6.69 9.60 -6.20
N GLN A 75 -5.97 10.63 -6.64
CA GLN A 75 -6.16 12.01 -6.14
C GLN A 75 -7.59 12.51 -6.36
N ASN A 76 -8.16 12.21 -7.54
CA ASN A 76 -9.48 12.65 -7.97
C ASN A 76 -10.61 11.66 -7.62
N MET A 77 -10.38 10.71 -6.71
CA MET A 77 -11.42 9.76 -6.33
C MET A 77 -12.64 10.51 -5.76
N PRO A 78 -13.86 10.22 -6.27
CA PRO A 78 -15.09 10.81 -5.74
C PRO A 78 -15.19 10.62 -4.22
N SER A 79 -15.60 11.66 -3.50
CA SER A 79 -15.70 11.67 -2.03
C SER A 79 -16.53 10.50 -1.48
N THR A 80 -17.54 10.06 -2.21
CA THR A 80 -18.38 8.89 -1.89
C THR A 80 -17.61 7.57 -1.94
N GLN A 81 -16.71 7.42 -2.92
CA GLN A 81 -15.87 6.24 -3.08
C GLN A 81 -14.74 6.25 -2.03
N ARG A 82 -14.16 7.42 -1.76
CA ARG A 82 -13.19 7.64 -0.68
C ARG A 82 -13.80 7.34 0.71
N ALA A 83 -15.04 7.75 0.98
CA ALA A 83 -15.75 7.45 2.23
C ALA A 83 -16.05 5.96 2.38
N LYS A 84 -16.44 5.28 1.30
CA LYS A 84 -16.64 3.82 1.29
C LYS A 84 -15.34 3.08 1.61
N LEU A 85 -14.23 3.50 1.00
CA LEU A 85 -12.91 2.92 1.26
C LEU A 85 -12.51 3.10 2.73
N ARG A 86 -12.59 4.32 3.28
CA ARG A 86 -12.33 4.59 4.70
C ARG A 86 -13.16 3.69 5.62
N SER A 87 -14.47 3.57 5.36
CA SER A 87 -15.36 2.73 6.18
C SER A 87 -15.01 1.23 6.15
N LEU A 88 -14.34 0.75 5.09
CA LEU A 88 -13.89 -0.63 4.98
C LEU A 88 -12.60 -0.84 5.77
N TYR A 89 -11.64 0.10 5.67
CA TYR A 89 -10.36 0.01 6.37
C TYR A 89 -10.45 0.35 7.87
N ASP A 90 -11.31 1.28 8.28
CA ASP A 90 -11.62 1.54 9.71
C ASP A 90 -12.22 0.30 10.40
N ARG A 91 -12.87 -0.58 9.63
CA ARG A 91 -13.42 -1.85 10.13
C ARG A 91 -12.35 -2.92 10.38
N TYR A 92 -11.13 -2.71 9.88
CA TYR A 92 -9.97 -3.58 10.08
C TYR A 92 -8.95 -3.02 11.08
N GLU A 93 -9.18 -1.84 11.67
CA GLU A 93 -8.48 -1.49 12.90
C GLU A 93 -8.95 -2.46 14.01
N PRO A 94 -8.05 -3.21 14.66
CA PRO A 94 -8.41 -3.90 15.89
C PRO A 94 -8.80 -2.82 16.89
N GLN A 95 -10.07 -2.82 17.30
CA GLN A 95 -10.58 -1.95 18.35
C GLN A 95 -9.58 -1.96 19.52
N PRO A 96 -9.09 -0.81 20.00
CA PRO A 96 -8.43 -0.78 21.30
C PRO A 96 -9.46 -1.32 22.29
N GLN A 97 -9.13 -2.46 22.90
CA GLN A 97 -9.94 -3.05 23.95
C GLN A 97 -10.21 -1.95 24.98
N ALA A 98 -11.49 -1.61 25.14
CA ALA A 98 -11.93 -0.78 26.24
C ALA A 98 -11.57 -1.52 27.53
N CYS A 99 -10.50 -1.09 28.19
CA CYS A 99 -10.26 -1.47 29.57
C CYS A 99 -11.31 -0.77 30.43
N SER A 100 -12.09 -1.63 31.09
CA SER A 100 -13.07 -1.41 32.17
C SER A 100 -12.76 -0.27 33.13
#